data_AF-A0A956Y8J1-F1
#
_entry.id   AF-A0A956Y8J1-F1
#
_cell.length_a   1.000
_cell.length_b   1.000
_cell.length_c   1.000
_cell.angle_alpha   90.00
_cell.angle_beta   90.00
_cell.angle_gamma   90.00
#
_symmetry.space_group_name_H-M   'P 1'
#
loop_
_entity.id
_entity.type
_entity.pdbx_description
1 polymer ?
#
loop_
_entity_poly.entity_id
_entity_poly.type
_entity_poly.pdbx_seq_one_letter_code
_entity_poly.pdbx_strand_id
1 'polypeptide(L)'
;MSKRRKKSSAPNIPQATLDRARQQAGLPVEKPTEEVVEEVKEAKAEAAPKTPNKPKDTRPARRARSRAASSVQIEGRKKRRSEPETYMVEDALRHPTIFPTNEDLQAEYGFVLRDLRNMFLLAAVLMVALVVMASLI
;
A
#
# COMPACT_ATOMS: atom_id res chain seq x y z
N MET A 1 28.65 39.89 10.77
CA MET A 1 28.94 38.47 11.10
C MET A 1 27.65 37.77 11.52
N SER A 2 27.16 36.79 10.75
CA SER A 2 25.90 36.10 11.06
C SER A 2 26.14 34.85 11.93
N LYS A 3 25.49 34.79 13.08
CA LYS A 3 25.61 33.66 14.01
C LYS A 3 24.81 32.46 13.47
N ARG A 4 25.51 31.41 13.01
CA ARG A 4 24.92 30.12 12.61
C ARG A 4 24.27 29.45 13.84
N ARG A 5 22.94 29.33 13.86
CA ARG A 5 22.22 28.58 14.89
C ARG A 5 22.44 27.08 14.68
N LYS A 6 22.94 26.39 15.72
CA LYS A 6 23.12 24.94 15.72
C LYS A 6 21.74 24.26 15.64
N LYS A 7 21.50 23.52 14.56
CA LYS A 7 20.28 22.75 14.34
C LYS A 7 20.41 21.47 15.17
N SER A 8 19.56 21.29 16.17
CA SER A 8 19.58 20.08 17.01
C SER A 8 19.28 18.86 16.15
N SER A 9 20.10 17.82 16.32
CA SER A 9 20.08 16.56 15.57
C SER A 9 19.02 15.58 16.10
N ALA A 10 17.85 16.09 16.50
CA ALA A 10 16.72 15.23 16.79
C ALA A 10 15.82 15.19 15.55
N PRO A 11 15.60 14.01 14.93
CA PRO A 11 14.63 13.87 13.87
C PRO A 11 13.26 14.33 14.40
N ASN A 12 12.63 15.29 13.74
CA ASN A 12 11.27 15.71 14.06
C ASN A 12 10.26 14.67 13.54
N ILE A 13 10.36 13.45 14.07
CA ILE A 13 9.52 12.31 13.74
C ILE A 13 8.66 12.04 14.97
N PRO A 14 7.33 11.93 14.83
CA PRO A 14 6.47 11.62 15.97
C PRO A 14 6.80 10.23 16.52
N GLN A 15 6.80 10.09 17.84
CA GLN A 15 7.18 8.86 18.55
C GLN A 15 6.39 7.63 18.06
N ALA A 16 5.10 7.82 17.76
CA ALA A 16 4.24 6.79 17.17
C ALA A 16 4.77 6.19 15.85
N THR A 17 5.51 6.96 15.05
CA THR A 17 6.12 6.46 13.80
C THR A 17 7.39 5.65 14.09
N LEU A 18 8.14 6.02 15.12
CA LEU A 18 9.32 5.25 15.55
C LEU A 18 8.92 3.91 16.16
N ASP A 19 7.86 3.90 16.96
CA ASP A 19 7.37 2.68 17.59
C ASP A 19 6.78 1.71 16.55
N ARG A 20 6.05 2.23 15.55
CA ARG A 20 5.60 1.42 14.41
C ARG A 20 6.76 0.86 13.59
N ALA A 21 7.80 1.65 13.36
CA ALA A 21 8.99 1.19 12.64
C ALA A 21 9.75 0.09 13.41
N ARG A 22 9.83 0.21 14.74
CA ARG A 22 10.42 -0.83 15.61
C ARG A 22 9.63 -2.13 15.58
N GLN A 23 8.29 -2.05 15.58
CA GLN A 23 7.41 -3.21 15.44
C GLN A 23 7.55 -3.88 14.06
N GLN A 24 7.68 -3.11 12.98
CA GLN A 24 7.93 -3.63 11.64
C GLN A 24 9.32 -4.25 11.47
N ALA A 25 10.32 -3.74 12.20
CA ALA A 25 11.68 -4.26 12.21
C ALA A 25 11.88 -5.49 13.11
N GLY A 26 10.84 -5.94 13.83
CA GLY A 26 10.92 -7.11 14.70
C GLY A 26 11.82 -6.95 15.92
N LEU A 27 12.16 -5.71 16.32
CA LEU A 27 12.91 -5.46 17.55
C LEU A 27 11.96 -5.55 18.76
N PRO A 28 12.31 -6.30 19.82
CA PRO A 28 11.46 -6.43 21.00
C PRO A 28 11.28 -5.09 21.70
N VAL A 29 10.02 -4.71 21.92
CA VAL A 29 9.62 -3.55 22.73
C VAL A 29 9.56 -4.01 24.18
N GLU A 30 10.59 -3.73 24.96
CA GLU A 30 10.52 -3.84 26.42
C GLU A 30 9.51 -2.82 26.96
N LYS A 31 8.37 -3.33 27.44
CA LYS A 31 7.37 -2.55 28.17
C LYS A 31 7.90 -2.29 29.59
N PRO A 32 7.87 -1.06 30.12
CA PRO A 32 8.03 -0.85 31.55
C PRO A 32 6.72 -1.27 32.26
N THR A 33 6.85 -2.35 33.04
CA THR A 33 6.09 -2.79 34.22
C THR A 33 4.92 -1.93 34.73
N GLU A 34 3.76 -2.57 34.87
CA GLU A 34 2.44 -2.05 35.27
C GLU A 34 2.17 -2.02 36.81
N GLU A 35 3.16 -2.04 37.70
CA GLU A 35 2.90 -2.31 39.14
C GLU A 35 2.92 -1.10 40.12
N VAL A 36 2.77 0.17 39.69
CA VAL A 36 2.91 1.33 40.63
C VAL A 36 1.83 2.42 40.53
N VAL A 37 0.58 2.13 40.14
CA VAL A 37 -0.44 3.22 39.98
C VAL A 37 -1.77 3.02 40.72
N GLU A 38 -1.96 1.94 41.48
CA GLU A 38 -3.25 1.75 42.19
C GLU A 38 -3.46 2.59 43.46
N GLU A 39 -2.45 3.30 43.98
CA GLU A 39 -2.59 3.95 45.31
C GLU A 39 -2.76 5.48 45.34
N VAL A 40 -2.81 6.18 44.20
CA VAL A 40 -2.94 7.65 44.23
C VAL A 40 -3.86 8.15 43.12
N LYS A 41 -5.19 8.03 43.30
CA LYS A 41 -6.18 8.86 42.58
C LYS A 41 -7.63 8.80 43.11
N GLU A 42 -7.87 8.32 44.32
CA GLU A 42 -9.16 8.49 45.02
C GLU A 42 -9.41 9.90 45.59
N ALA A 43 -8.53 10.88 45.32
CA ALA A 43 -8.65 12.22 45.89
C ALA A 43 -8.64 13.32 44.83
N LYS A 44 -9.71 13.43 44.00
CA LYS A 44 -10.22 14.72 43.47
C LYS A 44 -11.50 14.58 42.63
N ALA A 45 -12.62 14.29 43.28
CA ALA A 45 -13.94 14.55 42.72
C ALA A 45 -14.51 15.82 43.36
N GLU A 46 -14.31 16.99 42.73
CA GLU A 46 -15.21 18.15 42.84
C GLU A 46 -14.78 19.28 41.91
N ALA A 47 -15.77 20.03 41.40
CA ALA A 47 -15.71 21.25 40.58
C ALA A 47 -15.76 21.08 39.04
N ALA A 48 -16.99 21.04 38.52
CA ALA A 48 -17.36 21.67 37.23
C ALA A 48 -17.90 23.10 37.51
N PRO A 49 -18.26 23.96 36.53
CA PRO A 49 -17.88 24.11 35.11
C PRO A 49 -17.50 25.57 34.75
N LYS A 50 -16.65 25.84 33.74
CA LYS A 50 -16.60 27.17 33.06
C LYS A 50 -16.19 27.06 31.58
N THR A 51 -17.16 27.13 30.67
CA THR A 51 -17.05 27.79 29.36
C THR A 51 -17.19 29.31 29.59
N PRO A 52 -16.59 30.25 28.81
CA PRO A 52 -16.64 30.28 27.34
C PRO A 52 -15.40 30.86 26.64
N ASN A 53 -15.23 30.58 25.35
CA ASN A 53 -15.11 31.60 24.27
C ASN A 53 -14.40 31.05 23.03
N LYS A 54 -15.02 31.36 21.89
CA LYS A 54 -14.65 31.03 20.53
C LYS A 54 -13.76 32.14 19.96
N PRO A 55 -12.59 31.84 19.35
CA PRO A 55 -11.99 32.73 18.38
C PRO A 55 -12.44 32.33 16.97
N LYS A 56 -13.01 33.30 16.27
CA LYS A 56 -13.46 33.21 14.88
C LYS A 56 -12.32 33.69 13.98
N ASP A 57 -11.39 32.80 13.62
CA ASP A 57 -10.35 33.12 12.65
C ASP A 57 -10.62 32.48 11.29
N THR A 58 -11.14 33.32 10.41
CA THR A 58 -11.16 33.16 8.97
C THR A 58 -9.75 33.23 8.41
N ARG A 59 -9.23 32.12 7.87
CA ARG A 59 -8.21 32.20 6.80
C ARG A 59 -8.29 31.00 5.84
N PRO A 60 -8.89 31.15 4.65
CA PRO A 60 -8.78 30.18 3.58
C PRO A 60 -7.47 30.39 2.79
N ALA A 61 -7.13 29.41 1.95
CA ALA A 61 -6.05 29.43 0.96
C ALA A 61 -4.63 29.02 1.40
N ARG A 62 -4.43 27.73 1.74
CA ARG A 62 -3.14 27.05 1.44
C ARG A 62 -3.22 25.54 1.14
N ARG A 63 -4.40 24.99 0.87
CA ARG A 63 -4.59 23.54 0.60
C ARG A 63 -4.87 23.15 -0.86
N ALA A 64 -4.93 24.11 -1.78
CA ALA A 64 -5.32 23.83 -3.17
C ALA A 64 -4.15 23.65 -4.17
N ARG A 65 -2.88 23.75 -3.75
CA ARG A 65 -1.72 23.65 -4.67
C ARG A 65 -0.94 22.32 -4.63
N SER A 66 -1.24 21.38 -3.73
CA SER A 66 -0.47 20.11 -3.68
C SER A 66 -1.01 18.98 -4.55
N ARG A 67 -2.19 19.12 -5.18
CA ARG A 67 -2.80 18.05 -5.98
C ARG A 67 -2.52 18.12 -7.48
N ALA A 68 -2.04 19.25 -7.98
CA ALA A 68 -1.77 19.45 -9.41
C ALA A 68 -0.35 19.02 -9.84
N ALA A 69 0.59 18.93 -8.89
CA ALA A 69 1.98 18.54 -9.18
C ALA A 69 2.21 17.01 -9.16
N SER A 70 1.24 16.22 -8.70
CA SER A 70 1.41 14.78 -8.54
C SER A 70 1.13 13.97 -9.80
N SER A 71 0.28 14.43 -10.72
CA SER A 71 -0.06 13.64 -11.92
C SER A 71 1.05 13.67 -12.99
N VAL A 72 1.62 14.85 -13.26
CA VAL A 72 2.65 15.03 -14.31
C VAL A 72 3.96 14.31 -13.99
N GLN A 73 4.31 14.17 -12.71
CA GLN A 73 5.52 13.46 -12.29
C GLN A 73 5.38 11.92 -12.31
N ILE A 74 4.14 11.41 -12.31
CA ILE A 74 3.89 9.95 -12.34
C ILE A 74 4.06 9.38 -13.75
N GLU A 75 3.70 10.13 -14.80
CA GLU A 75 3.80 9.67 -16.19
C GLU A 75 5.25 9.53 -16.67
N GLY A 76 6.13 10.47 -16.31
CA GLY A 76 7.55 10.41 -16.68
C GLY A 76 8.32 9.24 -16.04
N ARG A 77 7.88 8.77 -14.86
CA ARG A 77 8.49 7.60 -14.19
C ARG A 77 8.10 6.27 -14.82
N LYS A 78 6.89 6.15 -15.38
CA LYS A 78 6.41 4.90 -16.01
C LYS A 78 7.13 4.61 -17.31
N LYS A 79 7.48 5.63 -18.09
CA LYS A 79 8.12 5.49 -19.41
C LYS A 79 9.59 5.05 -19.35
N ARG A 80 10.27 5.24 -18.21
CA ARG A 80 11.64 4.73 -17.97
C ARG A 80 11.68 3.32 -17.38
N ARG A 81 10.51 2.70 -17.19
CA ARG A 81 10.34 1.38 -16.56
C ARG A 81 9.88 0.32 -17.56
N SER A 82 9.82 0.66 -18.84
CA SER A 82 9.18 -0.15 -19.88
C SER A 82 10.01 -1.36 -20.31
N GLU A 83 11.31 -1.37 -20.05
CA GLU A 83 12.17 -2.51 -20.37
C GLU A 83 13.10 -2.76 -19.18
N PRO A 84 12.86 -3.84 -18.39
CA PRO A 84 13.82 -4.24 -17.38
C PRO A 84 15.09 -4.72 -18.08
N GLU A 85 16.25 -4.18 -17.70
CA GLU A 85 17.53 -4.64 -18.24
C GLU A 85 17.73 -6.12 -17.88
N THR A 86 18.29 -6.90 -18.81
CA THR A 86 18.34 -8.37 -18.73
C THR A 86 18.96 -8.88 -17.42
N TYR A 87 19.96 -8.17 -16.89
CA TYR A 87 20.60 -8.51 -15.61
C TYR A 87 19.65 -8.35 -14.41
N MET A 88 18.70 -7.41 -14.46
CA MET A 88 17.71 -7.23 -13.39
C MET A 88 16.70 -8.38 -13.37
N VAL A 89 16.36 -8.91 -14.55
CA VAL A 89 15.47 -10.07 -14.68
C VAL A 89 16.15 -11.33 -14.15
N GLU A 90 17.42 -11.54 -14.50
CA GLU A 90 18.20 -12.68 -13.99
C GLU A 90 18.34 -12.66 -12.46
N ASP A 91 18.62 -11.48 -11.88
CA ASP A 91 18.75 -11.33 -10.43
C ASP A 91 17.40 -11.57 -9.72
N ALA A 92 16.30 -11.05 -10.28
CA ALA A 92 14.95 -11.28 -9.77
C ALA A 92 14.53 -12.76 -9.86
N LEU A 93 14.98 -13.49 -10.90
CA LEU A 93 14.73 -14.93 -11.05
C LEU A 93 15.58 -15.77 -10.09
N ARG A 94 16.80 -15.33 -9.75
CA ARG A 94 17.68 -16.00 -8.77
C ARG A 94 17.21 -15.81 -7.33
N HIS A 95 16.48 -14.73 -7.07
CA HIS A 95 15.93 -14.41 -5.76
C HIS A 95 14.40 -14.20 -5.84
N PRO A 96 13.62 -15.28 -6.09
CA PRO A 96 12.17 -15.17 -6.13
C PRO A 96 11.65 -14.78 -4.74
N THR A 97 10.98 -13.63 -4.67
CA THR A 97 10.40 -13.11 -3.43
C THR A 97 8.94 -13.52 -3.23
N ILE A 98 8.33 -14.12 -4.26
CA ILE A 98 6.92 -14.53 -4.26
C ILE A 98 6.84 -15.94 -4.85
N PHE A 99 6.24 -16.85 -4.09
CA PHE A 99 5.86 -18.17 -4.56
C PHE A 99 4.35 -18.13 -4.84
N PRO A 100 3.93 -18.09 -6.11
CA PRO A 100 2.51 -18.04 -6.43
C PRO A 100 1.82 -19.32 -5.97
N THR A 101 0.67 -19.17 -5.32
CA THR A 101 -0.16 -20.31 -4.93
C THR A 101 -1.00 -20.76 -6.12
N ASN A 102 -1.59 -21.97 -6.05
CA ASN A 102 -2.49 -22.44 -7.10
C ASN A 102 -3.70 -21.51 -7.32
N GLU A 103 -4.18 -20.86 -6.25
CA GLU A 103 -5.31 -19.93 -6.31
C GLU A 103 -4.92 -18.66 -7.08
N ASP A 104 -3.71 -18.13 -6.85
CA ASP A 104 -3.19 -16.96 -7.57
C ASP A 104 -3.02 -17.25 -9.07
N LEU A 105 -2.48 -18.42 -9.41
CA LEU A 105 -2.33 -18.84 -10.81
C LEU A 105 -3.69 -18.97 -11.50
N GLN A 106 -4.70 -19.52 -10.83
CA GLN A 106 -6.04 -19.61 -11.41
C GLN A 106 -6.71 -18.24 -11.57
N ALA A 107 -6.47 -17.31 -10.65
CA ALA A 107 -6.98 -15.94 -10.75
C ALA A 107 -6.35 -15.20 -11.94
N GLU A 108 -5.04 -15.33 -12.15
CA GLU A 108 -4.32 -14.66 -13.24
C GLU A 108 -4.56 -15.31 -14.61
N TYR A 109 -4.53 -16.65 -14.68
CA TYR A 109 -4.66 -17.39 -15.94
C TYR A 109 -6.08 -17.86 -16.25
N GLY A 110 -7.04 -17.66 -15.34
CA GLY A 110 -8.43 -18.11 -15.51
C GLY A 110 -9.09 -17.56 -16.76
N PHE A 111 -8.76 -16.32 -17.16
CA PHE A 111 -9.26 -15.72 -18.41
C PHE A 111 -8.74 -16.46 -19.64
N VAL A 112 -7.44 -16.79 -19.68
CA VAL A 112 -6.82 -17.53 -20.79
C VAL A 112 -7.41 -18.92 -20.91
N LEU A 113 -7.59 -19.62 -19.79
CA LEU A 113 -8.22 -20.93 -19.76
C LEU A 113 -9.68 -20.89 -20.24
N ARG A 114 -10.39 -19.81 -19.93
CA ARG A 114 -11.77 -19.60 -20.40
C ARG A 114 -11.83 -19.36 -21.90
N ASP A 115 -10.90 -18.57 -22.44
CA ASP A 115 -10.81 -18.32 -23.88
C ASP A 115 -10.47 -19.60 -24.64
N LEU A 116 -9.49 -20.37 -24.17
CA LEU A 116 -9.14 -21.68 -24.73
C LEU A 116 -10.33 -22.66 -24.73
N ARG A 117 -11.09 -22.71 -23.63
CA ARG A 117 -12.30 -23.55 -23.56
C ARG A 117 -13.35 -23.12 -24.58
N ASN A 118 -13.57 -21.82 -24.73
CA ASN A 118 -14.54 -21.31 -25.70
C ASN A 118 -14.10 -21.61 -27.14
N MET A 119 -12.82 -21.40 -27.47
CA MET A 119 -12.29 -21.74 -28.78
C MET A 119 -12.38 -23.24 -29.07
N PHE A 120 -12.09 -24.08 -28.08
CA PHE A 120 -12.20 -25.53 -28.21
C PHE A 120 -13.65 -25.99 -28.45
N LEU A 121 -14.62 -25.43 -27.69
CA LEU A 121 -16.04 -25.73 -27.89
C LEU A 121 -16.52 -25.34 -29.28
N LEU A 122 -16.13 -24.15 -29.75
CA LEU A 122 -16.49 -23.67 -31.07
C LEU A 122 -15.91 -24.58 -32.16
N ALA A 123 -14.63 -24.96 -32.02
CA ALA A 123 -13.97 -25.91 -32.92
C ALA A 123 -14.68 -27.27 -32.93
N ALA A 124 -15.06 -27.80 -31.76
CA ALA A 124 -15.76 -29.08 -31.66
C ALA A 124 -17.13 -29.03 -32.36
N VAL A 125 -17.89 -27.95 -32.17
CA VAL A 125 -19.19 -27.75 -32.84
C VAL A 125 -19.02 -27.71 -34.36
N LEU A 126 -18.04 -26.96 -34.86
CA LEU A 126 -17.74 -26.92 -36.29
C LEU A 126 -17.33 -28.28 -36.83
N MET A 127 -16.49 -29.01 -36.10
CA MET A 127 -16.04 -30.35 -36.50
C MET A 127 -17.23 -31.30 -36.63
N VAL A 128 -18.15 -31.31 -35.65
CA VAL A 128 -19.39 -32.09 -35.73
C VAL A 128 -20.27 -31.66 -36.91
N ALA A 129 -20.43 -30.35 -37.14
CA ALA A 129 -21.20 -29.84 -38.26
C ALA A 129 -20.64 -30.31 -39.62
N LEU A 130 -19.31 -30.33 -39.77
CA LEU A 130 -18.65 -30.83 -40.97
C LEU A 130 -18.87 -32.34 -41.17
N VAL A 131 -18.79 -33.14 -40.11
CA VAL A 131 -19.06 -34.59 -40.18
C VAL A 131 -20.50 -34.86 -40.62
N VAL A 132 -21.47 -34.10 -40.08
CA VAL A 132 -22.88 -34.24 -40.49
C VAL A 132 -23.07 -33.83 -41.95
N MET A 133 -22.53 -32.70 -42.38
CA MET A 133 -22.61 -32.28 -43.79
C MET A 133 -22.00 -33.33 -44.72
N ALA A 134 -20.81 -33.82 -44.39
CA ALA A 134 -20.11 -34.84 -45.17
C ALA A 134 -20.87 -36.18 -45.21
N SER A 135 -21.71 -36.48 -44.22
CA SER A 135 -22.55 -37.68 -44.23
C SER A 135 -23.83 -37.55 -45.06
N LEU A 136 -24.25 -36.32 -45.39
CA LEU A 136 -25.47 -36.03 -46.15
C LEU A 136 -25.22 -35.81 -47.65
N ILE A 137 -23.96 -35.60 -48.03
CA ILE A 137 -23.48 -35.50 -49.41
C ILE A 137 -23.00 -36.88 -49.85
#